data_AF-A0A0U3WA37-F1
#
_entry.id   AF-A0A0U3WA37-F1
#
_cell.length_a   1.000
_cell.length_b   1.000
_cell.length_c   1.000
_cell.angle_alpha   90.00
_cell.angle_beta   90.00
_cell.angle_gamma   90.00
#
_symmetry.space_group_name_H-M   'P 1'
#
loop_
_entity.id
_entity.type
_entity.pdbx_description
1 polymer ?
#
loop_
_entity_poly.entity_id
_entity_poly.type
_entity_poly.pdbx_seq_one_letter_code
_entity_poly.pdbx_strand_id
1 'polypeptide(L)'
;MNFWFICKACGKTIDFQLKQSKCPCSGTLQVEYDLGRVSHTFTKESLKNRVTSMWRYKELLPIENPQHIVSLGEGWTPLIRMHRAEEKYPVKKLWVKREEQNPTGSFKARGFSSALSIANEYGIKKVAVNSNGNAASALAAYASNAGMDSYVFVPKDCPGLIVEECLQYGADTYLVDGLIHNAGKVIEDGESEQDWYNVGTLKEPGRSEGKKTMGLELAEQLNWTLPDVIIYPTGGGSGVIGIWNALNQLKQLGFIEGDLPRIVSVQEEGCQPLVDAIEKGTSFNSQTQDVSSNPTGMRVPNPPDGELIVSILRESEGTAVAVSKDDIKEAQGAFGKQGISSSPEGAATWAAFTRLIDSGWIRKDDEVVLFNTSHALKYLAWDQVQAPVIETYKDMVNSGVAT
;
A
#
# COMPACT_ATOMS: atom_id res chain seq x y z
N MET A 1 -1.84 -26.15 3.13
CA MET A 1 -2.36 -24.77 3.07
C MET A 1 -3.30 -24.47 4.23
N ASN A 2 -2.93 -23.50 5.07
CA ASN A 2 -3.77 -22.94 6.14
C ASN A 2 -4.53 -21.68 5.67
N PHE A 3 -4.54 -21.43 4.36
CA PHE A 3 -5.15 -20.28 3.71
C PHE A 3 -5.68 -20.65 2.32
N TRP A 4 -6.63 -19.87 1.82
CA TRP A 4 -7.29 -20.06 0.53
C TRP A 4 -7.76 -18.70 -0.02
N PHE A 5 -8.27 -18.68 -1.24
CA PHE A 5 -8.92 -17.49 -1.79
C PHE A 5 -10.43 -17.49 -1.54
N ILE A 6 -10.98 -16.33 -1.19
CA ILE A 6 -12.41 -16.04 -1.27
C ILE A 6 -12.66 -14.90 -2.25
N CYS A 7 -13.61 -15.09 -3.16
CA CYS A 7 -14.07 -14.03 -4.03
C CYS A 7 -15.03 -13.09 -3.29
N LYS A 8 -14.74 -11.79 -3.23
CA LYS A 8 -15.61 -10.82 -2.56
C LYS A 8 -16.89 -10.47 -3.33
N ALA A 9 -16.98 -10.82 -4.62
CA ALA A 9 -18.19 -10.61 -5.42
C ALA A 9 -19.19 -11.77 -5.29
N CYS A 10 -18.73 -13.03 -5.36
CA CYS A 10 -19.62 -14.20 -5.39
C CYS A 10 -19.49 -15.13 -4.17
N GLY A 11 -18.59 -14.85 -3.24
CA GLY A 11 -18.36 -15.66 -2.03
C GLY A 11 -17.68 -17.01 -2.28
N LYS A 12 -17.31 -17.34 -3.53
CA LYS A 12 -16.70 -18.63 -3.86
C LYS A 12 -15.34 -18.78 -3.19
N THR A 13 -15.15 -19.91 -2.51
CA THR A 13 -13.87 -20.38 -1.98
C THR A 13 -13.09 -21.12 -3.08
N ILE A 14 -11.80 -20.82 -3.21
CA ILE A 14 -10.90 -21.38 -4.23
C ILE A 14 -9.56 -21.68 -3.56
N ASP A 15 -8.93 -22.80 -3.92
CA ASP A 15 -7.57 -23.10 -3.48
C ASP A 15 -6.59 -22.00 -3.90
N PHE A 16 -5.59 -21.76 -3.06
CA PHE A 16 -4.59 -20.75 -3.36
C PHE A 16 -3.71 -21.19 -4.53
N GLN A 17 -3.65 -20.36 -5.58
CA GLN A 17 -2.82 -20.55 -6.76
C GLN A 17 -2.13 -19.24 -7.13
N LEU A 18 -0.80 -19.25 -7.24
CA LEU A 18 -0.01 -18.03 -7.44
C LEU A 18 -0.46 -17.21 -8.67
N LYS A 19 -0.63 -17.87 -9.82
CA LYS A 19 -0.99 -17.22 -11.09
C LYS A 19 -2.48 -16.86 -11.21
N GLN A 20 -3.28 -17.10 -10.16
CA GLN A 20 -4.70 -16.78 -10.15
C GLN A 20 -4.95 -15.42 -9.52
N SER A 21 -5.13 -14.40 -10.36
CA SER A 21 -5.38 -13.02 -9.92
C SER A 21 -6.86 -12.64 -9.85
N LYS A 22 -7.76 -13.41 -10.49
CA LYS A 22 -9.21 -13.15 -10.52
C LYS A 22 -10.05 -14.41 -10.37
N CYS A 23 -11.26 -14.23 -9.83
CA CYS A 23 -12.30 -15.24 -9.85
C CYS A 23 -12.86 -15.42 -11.28
N PRO A 24 -13.38 -16.61 -11.65
CA PRO A 24 -14.14 -16.77 -12.89
C PRO A 24 -15.33 -15.81 -13.07
N CYS A 25 -15.87 -15.24 -11.99
CA CYS A 25 -16.89 -14.19 -12.06
C CYS A 25 -16.32 -12.76 -12.20
N SER A 26 -15.02 -12.64 -12.49
CA SER A 26 -14.24 -11.40 -12.53
C SER A 26 -14.09 -10.64 -11.21
N GLY A 27 -14.64 -11.17 -10.11
CA GLY A 27 -14.50 -10.58 -8.79
C GLY A 27 -13.10 -10.76 -8.20
N THR A 28 -12.72 -9.82 -7.33
CA THR A 28 -11.45 -9.83 -6.62
C THR A 28 -11.35 -11.02 -5.67
N LEU A 29 -10.20 -11.70 -5.70
CA LEU A 29 -9.83 -12.76 -4.77
C LEU A 29 -9.05 -12.15 -3.59
N GLN A 30 -9.45 -12.50 -2.38
CA GLN A 30 -8.71 -12.17 -1.16
C GLN A 30 -8.26 -13.43 -0.45
N VAL A 31 -7.12 -13.36 0.23
CA VAL A 31 -6.63 -14.47 1.03
C VAL A 31 -7.36 -14.51 2.36
N GLU A 32 -7.89 -15.68 2.70
CA GLU A 32 -8.49 -16.00 3.99
C GLU A 32 -7.73 -17.14 4.65
N TYR A 33 -7.86 -17.25 5.98
CA TYR A 33 -7.04 -18.13 6.82
C TYR A 33 -7.92 -19.00 7.71
N ASP A 34 -7.44 -20.19 8.06
CA ASP A 34 -8.04 -20.99 9.14
C ASP A 34 -7.73 -20.33 10.49
N LEU A 35 -8.59 -19.40 10.91
CA LEU A 35 -8.39 -18.65 12.16
C LEU A 35 -8.43 -19.55 13.41
N GLY A 36 -9.13 -20.69 13.33
CA GLY A 36 -9.12 -21.71 14.39
C GLY A 36 -7.71 -22.25 14.60
N ARG A 37 -7.03 -22.66 13.52
CA ARG A 37 -5.62 -23.08 13.56
C ARG A 37 -4.68 -21.96 13.96
N VAL A 38 -4.86 -20.77 13.38
CA VAL A 38 -4.03 -19.59 13.69
C VAL A 38 -4.05 -19.29 15.18
N SER A 39 -5.22 -19.36 15.83
CA SER A 39 -5.40 -19.07 17.26
C SER A 39 -4.54 -19.94 18.19
N HIS A 40 -4.10 -21.13 17.75
CA HIS A 40 -3.28 -22.01 18.56
C HIS A 40 -1.85 -21.49 18.76
N THR A 41 -1.30 -20.76 17.78
CA THR A 41 0.10 -20.28 17.82
C THR A 41 0.21 -18.77 17.80
N PHE A 42 -0.79 -18.07 17.26
CA PHE A 42 -0.88 -16.63 17.23
C PHE A 42 -1.64 -16.12 18.47
N THR A 43 -0.89 -15.89 19.56
CA THR A 43 -1.43 -15.37 20.83
C THR A 43 -0.68 -14.10 21.26
N LYS A 44 -1.31 -13.27 22.10
CA LYS A 44 -0.68 -12.07 22.70
C LYS A 44 0.64 -12.42 23.41
N GLU A 45 0.71 -13.56 24.07
CA GLU A 45 1.93 -14.04 24.74
C GLU A 45 3.01 -14.43 23.74
N SER A 46 2.63 -15.15 22.67
CA SER A 46 3.58 -15.60 21.65
C SER A 46 4.27 -14.45 20.92
N LEU A 47 3.67 -13.25 20.89
CA LEU A 47 4.17 -12.08 20.19
C LEU A 47 5.28 -11.35 20.97
N LYS A 48 5.28 -11.41 22.30
CA LYS A 48 6.20 -10.63 23.16
C LYS A 48 7.68 -10.80 22.83
N ASN A 49 8.07 -12.02 22.43
CA ASN A 49 9.46 -12.39 22.17
C ASN A 49 9.79 -12.51 20.67
N ARG A 50 8.90 -12.07 19.78
CA ARG A 50 9.14 -12.15 18.33
C ARG A 50 10.01 -10.98 17.85
N VAL A 51 10.65 -11.22 16.70
CA VAL A 51 11.39 -10.20 15.96
C VAL A 51 10.50 -8.97 15.66
N THR A 52 11.10 -7.80 15.67
CA THR A 52 10.45 -6.54 15.30
C THR A 52 10.45 -6.35 13.79
N SER A 53 9.64 -7.14 13.09
CA SER A 53 9.36 -6.99 11.65
C SER A 53 7.92 -7.41 11.34
N MET A 54 7.43 -7.15 10.13
CA MET A 54 6.10 -7.57 9.70
C MET A 54 5.90 -9.10 9.79
N TRP A 55 6.98 -9.87 9.70
CA TRP A 55 6.97 -11.34 9.77
C TRP A 55 6.69 -11.89 11.16
N ARG A 56 6.62 -11.03 12.20
CA ARG A 56 6.06 -11.41 13.50
C ARG A 56 4.61 -11.90 13.41
N TYR A 57 3.90 -11.58 12.33
CA TYR A 57 2.51 -11.97 12.05
C TYR A 57 2.39 -13.10 11.01
N LYS A 58 3.41 -13.95 10.84
CA LYS A 58 3.48 -14.97 9.77
C LYS A 58 2.25 -15.89 9.67
N GLU A 59 1.55 -16.15 10.77
CA GLU A 59 0.33 -16.97 10.77
C GLU A 59 -0.82 -16.35 9.96
N LEU A 60 -0.80 -15.03 9.79
CA LEU A 60 -1.73 -14.25 8.99
C LEU A 60 -1.07 -13.75 7.70
N LEU A 61 -0.08 -14.47 7.17
CA LEU A 61 0.54 -14.20 5.86
C LEU A 61 0.55 -15.49 5.03
N PRO A 62 0.39 -15.41 3.70
CA PRO A 62 0.20 -16.59 2.84
C PRO A 62 1.54 -17.23 2.46
N ILE A 63 2.29 -17.72 3.45
CA ILE A 63 3.55 -18.45 3.24
C ILE A 63 3.52 -19.79 3.98
N GLU A 64 3.88 -20.87 3.31
CA GLU A 64 3.88 -22.20 3.92
C GLU A 64 5.24 -22.53 4.55
N ASN A 65 6.33 -22.22 3.85
CA ASN A 65 7.70 -22.47 4.24
C ASN A 65 8.46 -21.16 4.52
N PRO A 66 8.68 -20.83 5.82
CA PRO A 66 9.38 -19.60 6.22
C PRO A 66 10.80 -19.44 5.66
N GLN A 67 11.44 -20.50 5.14
CA GLN A 67 12.77 -20.41 4.53
C GLN A 67 12.79 -19.55 3.26
N HIS A 68 11.63 -19.34 2.61
CA HIS A 68 11.52 -18.51 1.42
C HIS A 68 11.23 -17.03 1.71
N ILE A 69 11.14 -16.64 2.99
CA ILE A 69 10.91 -15.25 3.38
C ILE A 69 12.02 -14.35 2.84
N VAL A 70 11.63 -13.38 2.02
CA VAL A 70 12.46 -12.26 1.55
C VAL A 70 12.11 -11.03 2.39
N SER A 71 12.98 -10.68 3.32
CA SER A 71 12.80 -9.53 4.21
C SER A 71 14.04 -8.66 4.24
N LEU A 72 13.82 -7.35 4.35
CA LEU A 72 14.83 -6.32 4.61
C LEU A 72 14.64 -5.71 6.02
N GLY A 73 13.83 -6.35 6.87
CA GLY A 73 13.49 -5.85 8.21
C GLY A 73 12.31 -4.87 8.23
N GLU A 74 11.50 -4.84 7.17
CA GLU A 74 10.30 -4.01 7.09
C GLU A 74 9.27 -4.30 8.17
N GLY A 75 8.49 -3.28 8.48
CA GLY A 75 7.54 -3.29 9.57
C GLY A 75 8.13 -2.90 10.92
N TRP A 76 7.33 -3.09 11.96
CA TRP A 76 7.54 -2.53 13.30
C TRP A 76 7.91 -1.04 13.28
N THR A 77 7.29 -0.28 12.38
CA THR A 77 7.57 1.14 12.18
C THR A 77 7.08 1.96 13.37
N PRO A 78 7.72 3.09 13.70
CA PRO A 78 7.31 3.86 14.86
C PRO A 78 5.86 4.36 14.78
N LEU A 79 5.15 4.29 15.92
CA LEU A 79 3.88 4.97 16.15
C LEU A 79 4.14 6.09 17.16
N ILE A 80 4.17 7.34 16.68
CA ILE A 80 4.60 8.47 17.49
C ILE A 80 3.39 9.32 17.87
N ARG A 81 3.21 9.56 19.17
CA ARG A 81 2.18 10.46 19.68
C ARG A 81 2.59 11.92 19.49
N MET A 82 1.68 12.73 18.96
CA MET A 82 1.93 14.11 18.54
C MET A 82 1.43 15.11 19.57
N HIS A 83 2.03 15.11 20.78
CA HIS A 83 1.60 15.94 21.90
C HIS A 83 1.47 17.43 21.59
N ARG A 84 2.42 18.01 20.85
CA ARG A 84 2.36 19.43 20.46
C ARG A 84 1.19 19.73 19.51
N ALA A 85 0.73 18.76 18.73
CA ALA A 85 -0.45 18.90 17.90
C ALA A 85 -1.73 18.76 18.74
N GLU A 86 -1.75 17.86 19.74
CA GLU A 86 -2.87 17.69 20.69
C GLU A 86 -3.15 18.98 21.49
N GLU A 87 -2.14 19.83 21.74
CA GLU A 87 -2.35 21.15 22.37
C GLU A 87 -3.07 22.16 21.47
N LYS A 88 -2.96 21.99 20.14
CA LYS A 88 -3.49 22.93 19.15
C LYS A 88 -4.87 22.52 18.64
N TYR A 89 -5.13 21.22 18.52
CA TYR A 89 -6.33 20.69 17.90
C TYR A 89 -7.20 19.98 18.94
N PRO A 90 -8.54 20.14 18.89
CA PRO A 90 -9.45 19.47 19.81
C PRO A 90 -9.56 17.98 19.46
N VAL A 91 -8.66 17.17 20.02
CA VAL A 91 -8.61 15.71 19.85
C VAL A 91 -8.04 15.08 21.12
N LYS A 92 -8.45 13.86 21.47
CA LYS A 92 -8.02 13.22 22.72
C LYS A 92 -6.59 12.72 22.62
N LYS A 93 -6.27 12.05 21.51
CA LYS A 93 -4.93 11.60 21.18
C LYS A 93 -4.72 11.62 19.68
N LEU A 94 -3.52 11.98 19.25
CA LEU A 94 -3.16 12.03 17.85
C LEU A 94 -1.80 11.35 17.66
N TRP A 95 -1.74 10.39 16.73
CA TRP A 95 -0.48 9.73 16.38
C TRP A 95 -0.19 9.83 14.89
N VAL A 96 1.09 9.67 14.57
CA VAL A 96 1.54 9.33 13.23
C VAL A 96 2.08 7.90 13.21
N LYS A 97 1.63 7.11 12.24
CA LYS A 97 2.23 5.83 11.88
C LYS A 97 3.29 6.06 10.82
N ARG A 98 4.56 5.87 11.19
CA ARG A 98 5.74 6.30 10.43
C ARG A 98 6.23 5.27 9.41
N GLU A 99 5.39 4.94 8.44
CA GLU A 99 5.73 3.98 7.38
C GLU A 99 6.85 4.44 6.45
N GLU A 100 7.25 5.70 6.51
CA GLU A 100 8.42 6.20 5.80
C GLU A 100 9.74 5.59 6.29
N GLN A 101 9.76 4.97 7.47
CA GLN A 101 10.96 4.34 8.04
C GLN A 101 11.19 2.89 7.61
N ASN A 102 10.37 2.38 6.70
CA ASN A 102 10.64 1.09 6.09
C ASN A 102 11.94 1.11 5.25
N PRO A 103 12.54 -0.06 4.95
CA PRO A 103 13.85 -0.17 4.30
C PRO A 103 13.99 0.58 2.96
N THR A 104 12.90 0.71 2.21
CA THR A 104 12.87 1.42 0.91
C THR A 104 12.26 2.82 1.02
N GLY A 105 12.17 3.36 2.25
CA GLY A 105 11.60 4.67 2.53
C GLY A 105 10.08 4.75 2.36
N SER A 106 9.36 3.63 2.25
CA SER A 106 7.89 3.62 2.13
C SER A 106 7.23 2.32 2.56
N PHE A 107 5.93 2.39 2.86
CA PHE A 107 5.08 1.23 3.17
C PHE A 107 5.05 0.13 2.08
N LYS A 108 5.49 0.45 0.85
CA LYS A 108 5.51 -0.53 -0.26
C LYS A 108 6.43 -1.71 0.05
N ALA A 109 7.44 -1.50 0.90
CA ALA A 109 8.32 -2.53 1.43
C ALA A 109 7.55 -3.74 1.97
N ARG A 110 6.52 -3.51 2.79
CA ARG A 110 5.69 -4.59 3.37
C ARG A 110 5.03 -5.44 2.29
N GLY A 111 4.45 -4.78 1.29
CA GLY A 111 3.77 -5.47 0.20
C GLY A 111 4.73 -6.32 -0.62
N PHE A 112 5.91 -5.80 -0.96
CA PHE A 112 6.88 -6.54 -1.77
C PHE A 112 7.63 -7.61 -0.99
N SER A 113 7.83 -7.44 0.31
CA SER A 113 8.32 -8.52 1.16
C SER A 113 7.41 -9.73 1.08
N SER A 114 6.09 -9.54 1.30
CA SER A 114 5.14 -10.66 1.20
C SER A 114 5.09 -11.22 -0.22
N ALA A 115 4.92 -10.38 -1.23
CA ALA A 115 4.77 -10.83 -2.62
C ALA A 115 5.98 -11.62 -3.14
N LEU A 116 7.19 -11.13 -2.87
CA LEU A 116 8.40 -11.80 -3.33
C LEU A 116 8.80 -12.99 -2.48
N SER A 117 8.35 -13.06 -1.22
CA SER A 117 8.45 -14.31 -0.45
C SER A 117 7.59 -15.43 -1.04
N ILE A 118 6.36 -15.11 -1.43
CA ILE A 118 5.47 -16.07 -2.13
C ILE A 118 6.08 -16.44 -3.48
N ALA A 119 6.53 -15.46 -4.27
CA ALA A 119 7.17 -15.72 -5.56
C ALA A 119 8.40 -16.65 -5.40
N ASN A 120 9.21 -16.42 -4.36
CA ASN A 120 10.38 -17.23 -4.05
C ASN A 120 10.01 -18.67 -3.65
N GLU A 121 8.95 -18.86 -2.85
CA GLU A 121 8.42 -20.17 -2.47
C GLU A 121 7.97 -20.99 -3.68
N TYR A 122 7.41 -20.32 -4.70
CA TYR A 122 7.00 -20.93 -5.96
C TYR A 122 8.10 -20.99 -7.02
N GLY A 123 9.33 -20.59 -6.68
CA GLY A 123 10.50 -20.70 -7.57
C GLY A 123 10.53 -19.68 -8.71
N ILE A 124 9.78 -18.58 -8.64
CA ILE A 124 9.81 -17.49 -9.63
C ILE A 124 11.21 -16.87 -9.67
N LYS A 125 11.70 -16.58 -10.89
CA LYS A 125 13.04 -16.02 -11.12
C LYS A 125 13.04 -14.62 -11.71
N LYS A 126 12.01 -14.26 -12.46
CA LYS A 126 11.89 -12.97 -13.13
C LYS A 126 10.61 -12.27 -12.72
N VAL A 127 10.73 -11.04 -12.24
CA VAL A 127 9.58 -10.24 -11.76
C VAL A 127 9.52 -8.90 -12.47
N ALA A 128 8.31 -8.48 -12.80
CA ALA A 128 8.08 -7.20 -13.47
C ALA A 128 7.05 -6.36 -12.71
N VAL A 129 7.23 -5.04 -12.70
CA VAL A 129 6.23 -4.09 -12.15
C VAL A 129 6.14 -2.83 -13.00
N ASN A 130 4.90 -2.37 -13.20
CA ASN A 130 4.64 -1.02 -13.66
C ASN A 130 4.32 -0.11 -12.47
N SER A 131 4.92 1.08 -12.42
CA SER A 131 4.75 1.99 -11.28
C SER A 131 4.82 3.46 -11.65
N ASN A 132 4.26 4.31 -10.79
CA ASN A 132 4.41 5.77 -10.82
C ASN A 132 5.31 6.30 -9.70
N GLY A 133 5.92 5.44 -8.90
CA GLY A 133 6.68 5.87 -7.72
C GLY A 133 7.12 4.70 -6.86
N ASN A 134 6.93 4.80 -5.55
CA ASN A 134 7.58 3.96 -4.52
C ASN A 134 7.48 2.44 -4.69
N ALA A 135 6.56 1.93 -5.51
CA ALA A 135 6.47 0.50 -5.77
C ALA A 135 7.55 -0.01 -6.74
N ALA A 136 8.10 0.85 -7.60
CA ALA A 136 9.22 0.52 -8.46
C ALA A 136 10.47 0.17 -7.64
N SER A 137 10.94 1.11 -6.81
CA SER A 137 12.15 0.87 -6.02
C SER A 137 11.97 -0.17 -4.92
N ALA A 138 10.74 -0.34 -4.42
CA ALA A 138 10.45 -1.45 -3.51
C ALA A 138 10.46 -2.83 -4.19
N LEU A 139 10.00 -2.96 -5.45
CA LEU A 139 10.22 -4.22 -6.18
C LEU A 139 11.72 -4.47 -6.35
N ALA A 140 12.43 -3.49 -6.91
CA ALA A 140 13.86 -3.61 -7.25
C ALA A 140 14.69 -4.05 -6.04
N ALA A 141 14.51 -3.41 -4.88
CA ALA A 141 15.26 -3.74 -3.66
C ALA A 141 15.03 -5.19 -3.20
N TYR A 142 13.78 -5.64 -3.17
CA TYR A 142 13.44 -6.98 -2.66
C TYR A 142 13.77 -8.07 -3.67
N ALA A 143 13.63 -7.81 -4.97
CA ALA A 143 14.00 -8.75 -6.01
C ALA A 143 15.52 -8.97 -6.03
N SER A 144 16.30 -7.88 -5.91
CA SER A 144 17.75 -7.91 -5.74
C SER A 144 18.16 -8.76 -4.52
N ASN A 145 17.54 -8.53 -3.37
CA ASN A 145 17.78 -9.32 -2.16
C ASN A 145 17.38 -10.81 -2.29
N ALA A 146 16.38 -11.11 -3.13
CA ALA A 146 15.94 -12.48 -3.41
C ALA A 146 16.76 -13.18 -4.50
N GLY A 147 17.66 -12.48 -5.19
CA GLY A 147 18.36 -12.98 -6.36
C GLY A 147 17.42 -13.25 -7.55
N MET A 148 16.39 -12.41 -7.72
CA MET A 148 15.47 -12.43 -8.85
C MET A 148 15.81 -11.32 -9.84
N ASP A 149 15.75 -11.62 -11.14
CA ASP A 149 15.83 -10.60 -12.18
C ASP A 149 14.60 -9.69 -12.08
N SER A 150 14.80 -8.38 -12.12
CA SER A 150 13.72 -7.43 -11.90
C SER A 150 13.62 -6.38 -13.00
N TYR A 151 12.41 -6.23 -13.52
CA TYR A 151 12.09 -5.35 -14.63
C TYR A 151 11.09 -4.28 -14.16
N VAL A 152 11.50 -3.01 -14.31
CA VAL A 152 10.76 -1.86 -13.78
C VAL A 152 10.38 -0.95 -14.94
N PHE A 153 9.07 -0.76 -15.13
CA PHE A 153 8.52 0.12 -16.16
C PHE A 153 7.81 1.30 -15.48
N VAL A 154 8.34 2.51 -15.66
CA VAL A 154 7.79 3.71 -15.00
C VAL A 154 7.60 4.84 -16.02
N PRO A 155 6.54 5.66 -15.92
CA PRO A 155 6.42 6.86 -16.73
C PRO A 155 7.60 7.82 -16.56
N LYS A 156 7.85 8.64 -17.59
CA LYS A 156 8.85 9.72 -17.55
C LYS A 156 8.66 10.72 -16.39
N ASP A 157 7.43 10.86 -15.89
CA ASP A 157 7.11 11.77 -14.78
C ASP A 157 7.20 11.10 -13.38
N CYS A 158 7.74 9.88 -13.31
CA CYS A 158 8.10 9.26 -12.04
C CYS A 158 9.18 10.08 -11.33
N PRO A 159 9.10 10.29 -10.00
CA PRO A 159 10.13 11.02 -9.27
C PRO A 159 11.53 10.44 -9.49
N GLY A 160 12.49 11.28 -9.90
CA GLY A 160 13.77 10.80 -10.40
C GLY A 160 14.59 9.99 -9.41
N LEU A 161 14.53 10.31 -8.11
CA LEU A 161 15.25 9.56 -7.07
C LEU A 161 14.73 8.12 -6.96
N ILE A 162 13.44 7.89 -7.24
CA ILE A 162 12.86 6.54 -7.24
C ILE A 162 13.41 5.74 -8.42
N VAL A 163 13.57 6.36 -9.59
CA VAL A 163 14.17 5.70 -10.75
C VAL A 163 15.64 5.38 -10.48
N GLU A 164 16.39 6.32 -9.91
CA GLU A 164 17.78 6.12 -9.49
C GLU A 164 17.92 4.94 -8.52
N GLU A 165 17.06 4.86 -7.49
CA GLU A 165 17.05 3.72 -6.58
C GLU A 165 16.85 2.38 -7.32
N CYS A 166 15.97 2.32 -8.32
CA CYS A 166 15.76 1.09 -9.09
C CYS A 166 17.04 0.63 -9.80
N LEU A 167 17.74 1.57 -10.44
CA LEU A 167 19.03 1.32 -11.10
C LEU A 167 20.09 0.85 -10.09
N GLN A 168 20.18 1.49 -8.93
CA GLN A 168 21.14 1.14 -7.88
C GLN A 168 20.87 -0.24 -7.26
N TYR A 169 19.60 -0.65 -7.17
CA TYR A 169 19.23 -2.01 -6.76
C TYR A 169 19.48 -3.06 -7.85
N GLY A 170 19.86 -2.64 -9.06
CA GLY A 170 20.19 -3.53 -10.18
C GLY A 170 18.98 -3.98 -11.00
N ALA A 171 17.88 -3.23 -10.97
CA ALA A 171 16.72 -3.53 -11.81
C ALA A 171 16.91 -3.02 -13.25
N ASP A 172 16.46 -3.82 -14.22
CA ASP A 172 16.29 -3.40 -15.61
C ASP A 172 15.16 -2.37 -15.68
N THR A 173 15.53 -1.10 -15.66
CA THR A 173 14.61 0.03 -15.46
C THR A 173 14.42 0.80 -16.75
N TYR A 174 13.16 0.97 -17.17
CA TYR A 174 12.78 1.63 -18.41
C TYR A 174 11.80 2.78 -18.14
N LEU A 175 12.09 3.93 -18.74
CA LEU A 175 11.20 5.08 -18.76
C LEU A 175 10.22 4.94 -19.92
N VAL A 176 8.93 4.86 -19.62
CA VAL A 176 7.86 4.72 -20.61
C VAL A 176 7.35 6.10 -21.01
N ASP A 177 7.34 6.40 -22.31
CA ASP A 177 6.73 7.61 -22.84
C ASP A 177 5.20 7.50 -22.82
N GLY A 178 4.61 7.80 -21.67
CA GLY A 178 3.19 7.66 -21.46
C GLY A 178 2.82 7.60 -19.98
N LEU A 179 1.64 7.07 -19.71
CA LEU A 179 1.12 6.91 -18.35
C LEU A 179 1.32 5.48 -17.84
N ILE A 180 1.00 5.26 -16.55
CA ILE A 180 1.16 3.96 -15.88
C ILE A 180 0.50 2.77 -16.61
N HIS A 181 -0.59 3.01 -17.34
CA HIS A 181 -1.27 1.97 -18.11
C HIS A 181 -0.46 1.55 -19.35
N ASN A 182 0.28 2.47 -19.97
CA ASN A 182 1.21 2.15 -21.06
C ASN A 182 2.36 1.30 -20.52
N ALA A 183 2.90 1.65 -19.35
CA ALA A 183 3.91 0.83 -18.68
C ALA A 183 3.38 -0.56 -18.30
N GLY A 184 2.12 -0.67 -17.90
CA GLY A 184 1.45 -1.96 -17.66
C GLY A 184 1.32 -2.79 -18.93
N LYS A 185 0.98 -2.15 -20.05
CA LYS A 185 0.86 -2.80 -21.36
C LYS A 185 2.19 -3.39 -21.85
N VAL A 186 3.32 -2.74 -21.57
CA VAL A 186 4.65 -3.30 -21.88
C VAL A 186 4.86 -4.65 -21.20
N ILE A 187 4.46 -4.78 -19.93
CA ILE A 187 4.56 -6.04 -19.19
C ILE A 187 3.61 -7.07 -19.78
N GLU A 188 2.35 -6.70 -20.02
CA GLU A 188 1.34 -7.61 -20.58
C GLU A 188 1.73 -8.14 -21.97
N ASP A 189 2.31 -7.29 -22.81
CA ASP A 189 2.76 -7.67 -24.16
C ASP A 189 4.03 -8.56 -24.12
N GLY A 190 4.86 -8.47 -23.06
CA GLY A 190 6.10 -9.25 -22.90
C GLY A 190 6.03 -10.43 -21.92
N GLU A 191 4.95 -10.58 -21.16
CA GLU A 191 4.84 -11.47 -19.99
C GLU A 191 5.21 -12.92 -20.32
N SER A 192 4.67 -13.46 -21.41
CA SER A 192 4.91 -14.84 -21.83
C SER A 192 6.29 -15.04 -22.49
N GLU A 193 6.81 -14.03 -23.19
CA GLU A 193 8.06 -14.15 -23.94
C GLU A 193 9.27 -14.05 -23.02
N GLN A 194 9.17 -13.20 -21.99
CA GLN A 194 10.23 -12.95 -21.02
C GLN A 194 10.13 -13.81 -19.76
N ASP A 195 9.09 -14.65 -19.65
CA ASP A 195 8.73 -15.42 -18.45
C ASP A 195 8.62 -14.54 -17.19
N TRP A 196 8.02 -13.36 -17.34
CA TRP A 196 7.83 -12.44 -16.24
C TRP A 196 6.68 -12.88 -15.35
N TYR A 197 6.89 -12.78 -14.04
CA TYR A 197 5.80 -12.74 -13.08
C TYR A 197 5.42 -11.29 -12.77
N ASN A 198 4.22 -10.89 -13.17
CA ASN A 198 3.73 -9.53 -12.95
C ASN A 198 3.34 -9.29 -11.47
N VAL A 199 4.14 -8.48 -10.78
CA VAL A 199 3.95 -8.12 -9.35
C VAL A 199 3.23 -6.77 -9.20
N GLY A 200 2.48 -6.38 -10.25
CA GLY A 200 1.57 -5.24 -10.27
C GLY A 200 0.49 -5.32 -9.19
N THR A 201 -0.13 -4.19 -8.87
CA THR A 201 -1.14 -4.13 -7.80
C THR A 201 -2.33 -5.06 -8.13
N LEU A 202 -2.60 -6.03 -7.25
CA LEU A 202 -3.63 -7.07 -7.40
C LEU A 202 -3.48 -7.98 -8.63
N LYS A 203 -2.32 -7.98 -9.28
CA LYS A 203 -1.95 -9.05 -10.22
C LYS A 203 -1.45 -10.29 -9.47
N GLU A 204 -1.11 -10.11 -8.19
CA GLU A 204 -0.66 -11.14 -7.27
C GLU A 204 -1.25 -10.90 -5.86
N PRO A 205 -1.29 -11.93 -4.99
CA PRO A 205 -2.00 -11.87 -3.71
C PRO A 205 -1.20 -11.28 -2.55
N GLY A 206 0.12 -11.22 -2.62
CA GLY A 206 0.99 -10.87 -1.51
C GLY A 206 1.01 -9.39 -1.15
N ARG A 207 0.85 -8.46 -2.10
CA ARG A 207 0.98 -7.02 -1.78
C ARG A 207 -0.15 -6.48 -0.92
N SER A 208 -1.34 -7.07 -0.93
CA SER A 208 -2.41 -6.72 0.03
C SER A 208 -2.11 -7.33 1.39
N GLU A 209 -1.68 -8.59 1.43
CA GLU A 209 -1.39 -9.31 2.68
C GLU A 209 -0.19 -8.71 3.42
N GLY A 210 0.85 -8.27 2.72
CA GLY A 210 1.96 -7.55 3.34
C GLY A 210 1.49 -6.23 3.96
N LYS A 211 0.63 -5.47 3.28
CA LYS A 211 0.08 -4.20 3.79
C LYS A 211 -0.88 -4.40 4.95
N LYS A 212 -1.58 -5.53 5.03
CA LYS A 212 -2.43 -5.92 6.16
C LYS A 212 -1.67 -5.85 7.48
N THR A 213 -0.37 -6.14 7.48
CA THR A 213 0.46 -6.05 8.69
C THR A 213 0.51 -4.65 9.31
N MET A 214 0.22 -3.58 8.56
CA MET A 214 0.06 -2.24 9.14
C MET A 214 -1.06 -2.18 10.18
N GLY A 215 -2.19 -2.86 9.94
CA GLY A 215 -3.31 -2.92 10.88
C GLY A 215 -3.02 -3.83 12.07
N LEU A 216 -2.38 -4.97 11.84
CA LEU A 216 -1.95 -5.89 12.91
C LEU A 216 -0.98 -5.20 13.88
N GLU A 217 -0.02 -4.48 13.31
CA GLU A 217 1.01 -3.76 14.03
C GLU A 217 0.48 -2.54 14.77
N LEU A 218 -0.44 -1.79 14.16
CA LEU A 218 -1.10 -0.68 14.82
C LEU A 218 -1.86 -1.16 16.07
N ALA A 219 -2.63 -2.25 15.94
CA ALA A 219 -3.36 -2.83 17.05
C ALA A 219 -2.41 -3.29 18.17
N GLU A 220 -1.33 -3.99 17.82
CA GLU A 220 -0.35 -4.45 18.81
C GLU A 220 0.35 -3.28 19.53
N GLN A 221 0.79 -2.26 18.80
CA GLN A 221 1.49 -1.10 19.37
C GLN A 221 0.59 -0.25 20.28
N LEU A 222 -0.73 -0.29 20.06
CA LEU A 222 -1.73 0.35 20.93
C LEU A 222 -2.27 -0.61 22.01
N ASN A 223 -1.53 -1.69 22.31
CA ASN A 223 -1.90 -2.69 23.31
C ASN A 223 -3.32 -3.27 23.10
N TRP A 224 -3.68 -3.49 21.84
CA TRP A 224 -4.95 -4.05 21.40
C TRP A 224 -6.17 -3.16 21.71
N THR A 225 -5.95 -1.87 21.98
CA THR A 225 -7.00 -0.84 22.08
C THR A 225 -6.93 0.04 20.84
N LEU A 226 -7.91 -0.08 19.95
CA LEU A 226 -7.88 0.59 18.66
C LEU A 226 -8.17 2.10 18.78
N PRO A 227 -7.69 2.93 17.83
CA PRO A 227 -8.08 4.33 17.74
C PRO A 227 -9.53 4.45 17.25
N ASP A 228 -10.16 5.60 17.45
CA ASP A 228 -11.50 5.88 16.92
C ASP A 228 -11.47 6.16 15.39
N VAL A 229 -10.36 6.73 14.90
CA VAL A 229 -10.21 7.14 13.50
C VAL A 229 -8.84 6.78 12.93
N ILE A 230 -8.83 6.21 11.72
CA ILE A 230 -7.62 6.00 10.91
C ILE A 230 -7.70 6.85 9.65
N ILE A 231 -6.69 7.68 9.40
CA ILE A 231 -6.58 8.53 8.20
C ILE A 231 -5.45 8.01 7.31
N TYR A 232 -5.79 7.62 6.09
CA TYR A 232 -4.90 6.93 5.17
C TYR A 232 -4.93 7.57 3.77
N PRO A 233 -3.76 7.84 3.15
CA PRO A 233 -3.72 8.40 1.80
C PRO A 233 -3.89 7.31 0.73
N THR A 234 -4.83 7.51 -0.17
CA THR A 234 -5.32 6.46 -1.08
C THR A 234 -5.07 6.79 -2.54
N GLY A 235 -4.14 6.05 -3.14
CA GLY A 235 -4.11 5.80 -4.58
C GLY A 235 -4.86 4.51 -4.90
N GLY A 236 -4.13 3.38 -5.01
CA GLY A 236 -4.73 2.07 -5.32
C GLY A 236 -5.48 1.37 -4.16
N GLY A 237 -5.56 1.94 -2.96
CA GLY A 237 -6.41 1.48 -1.85
C GLY A 237 -6.11 0.13 -1.17
N SER A 238 -5.19 -0.69 -1.67
CA SER A 238 -4.79 -1.96 -1.01
C SER A 238 -4.34 -1.83 0.46
N GLY A 239 -3.91 -0.65 0.91
CA GLY A 239 -3.60 -0.38 2.31
C GLY A 239 -4.84 -0.31 3.20
N VAL A 240 -5.90 0.37 2.74
CA VAL A 240 -7.20 0.44 3.42
C VAL A 240 -7.80 -0.96 3.57
N ILE A 241 -7.81 -1.72 2.48
CA ILE A 241 -8.30 -3.10 2.46
C ILE A 241 -7.50 -3.97 3.44
N GLY A 242 -6.17 -3.87 3.38
CA GLY A 242 -5.29 -4.59 4.30
C GLY A 242 -5.59 -4.25 5.76
N ILE A 243 -5.65 -2.97 6.13
CA ILE A 243 -5.95 -2.56 7.50
C ILE A 243 -7.32 -3.09 7.94
N TRP A 244 -8.36 -2.93 7.12
CA TRP A 244 -9.70 -3.42 7.45
C TRP A 244 -9.74 -4.93 7.68
N ASN A 245 -9.10 -5.70 6.80
CA ASN A 245 -9.02 -7.15 6.93
C ASN A 245 -8.24 -7.57 8.19
N ALA A 246 -7.15 -6.87 8.52
CA ALA A 246 -6.36 -7.12 9.72
C ALA A 246 -7.22 -6.98 10.98
N LEU A 247 -7.95 -5.87 11.09
CA LEU A 247 -8.76 -5.57 12.27
C LEU A 247 -9.92 -6.56 12.39
N ASN A 248 -10.60 -6.90 11.30
CA ASN A 248 -11.63 -7.94 11.33
C ASN A 248 -11.08 -9.31 11.76
N GLN A 249 -9.92 -9.73 11.27
CA GLN A 249 -9.28 -10.98 11.66
C GLN A 249 -8.89 -10.96 13.14
N LEU A 250 -8.34 -9.85 13.66
CA LEU A 250 -8.04 -9.69 15.09
C LEU A 250 -9.30 -9.73 15.96
N LYS A 251 -10.42 -9.16 15.50
CA LYS A 251 -11.70 -9.21 16.21
C LYS A 251 -12.24 -10.63 16.28
N GLN A 252 -12.17 -11.38 15.17
CA GLN A 252 -12.56 -12.79 15.13
C GLN A 252 -11.66 -13.68 16.01
N LEU A 253 -10.37 -13.36 16.12
CA LEU A 253 -9.42 -14.04 17.00
C LEU A 253 -9.56 -13.62 18.48
N GLY A 254 -10.45 -12.67 18.82
CA GLY A 254 -10.66 -12.19 20.18
C GLY A 254 -9.50 -11.35 20.73
N PHE A 255 -8.66 -10.78 19.86
CA PHE A 255 -7.58 -9.88 20.30
C PHE A 255 -8.09 -8.50 20.70
N ILE A 256 -9.11 -8.03 19.98
CA ILE A 256 -9.75 -6.73 20.12
C ILE A 256 -11.26 -6.91 20.30
N GLU A 257 -11.88 -5.96 20.98
CA GLU A 257 -13.32 -5.92 21.25
C GLU A 257 -13.89 -4.56 20.85
N GLY A 258 -15.22 -4.46 20.74
CA GLY A 258 -15.91 -3.21 20.41
C GLY A 258 -15.92 -2.87 18.93
N ASP A 259 -16.18 -1.61 18.63
CA ASP A 259 -16.30 -1.10 17.27
C ASP A 259 -14.93 -0.96 16.60
N LEU A 260 -14.91 -1.13 15.28
CA LEU A 260 -13.70 -0.90 14.49
C LEU A 260 -13.54 0.60 14.20
N PRO A 261 -12.31 1.09 13.95
CA PRO A 261 -12.06 2.50 13.68
C PRO A 261 -12.78 2.97 12.42
N ARG A 262 -13.28 4.20 12.46
CA ARG A 262 -13.75 4.88 11.24
C ARG A 262 -12.57 5.12 10.30
N ILE A 263 -12.69 4.71 9.05
CA ILE A 263 -11.60 4.87 8.07
C ILE A 263 -11.83 6.12 7.23
N VAL A 264 -10.80 6.95 7.13
CA VAL A 264 -10.76 8.11 6.23
C VAL A 264 -9.79 7.82 5.09
N SER A 265 -10.32 7.81 3.87
CA SER A 265 -9.52 7.73 2.64
C SER A 265 -9.23 9.13 2.10
N VAL A 266 -7.96 9.49 1.99
CA VAL A 266 -7.57 10.81 1.48
C VAL A 266 -7.15 10.70 0.01
N GLN A 267 -7.70 11.55 -0.84
CA GLN A 267 -7.31 11.71 -2.25
C GLN A 267 -6.89 13.15 -2.52
N GLU A 268 -6.21 13.39 -3.64
CA GLU A 268 -5.86 14.74 -4.07
C GLU A 268 -6.85 15.16 -5.16
N GLU A 269 -7.24 16.44 -5.18
CA GLU A 269 -8.35 16.96 -6.00
C GLU A 269 -8.20 16.67 -7.51
N GLY A 270 -6.97 16.54 -8.02
CA GLY A 270 -6.70 16.14 -9.40
C GLY A 270 -6.93 14.64 -9.70
N CYS A 271 -7.26 13.81 -8.70
CA CYS A 271 -7.63 12.40 -8.86
C CYS A 271 -8.39 11.87 -7.62
N GLN A 272 -9.73 11.98 -7.62
CA GLN A 272 -10.56 11.77 -6.41
C GLN A 272 -11.81 10.87 -6.59
N PRO A 273 -11.75 9.75 -7.35
CA PRO A 273 -12.93 8.94 -7.67
C PRO A 273 -13.65 8.31 -6.44
N LEU A 274 -12.95 8.10 -5.32
CA LEU A 274 -13.56 7.57 -4.08
C LEU A 274 -14.31 8.66 -3.33
N VAL A 275 -13.82 9.90 -3.36
CA VAL A 275 -14.50 11.07 -2.79
C VAL A 275 -15.84 11.25 -3.48
N ASP A 276 -15.81 11.29 -4.82
CA ASP A 276 -16.99 11.34 -5.66
C ASP A 276 -18.02 10.26 -5.33
N ALA A 277 -17.58 9.00 -5.14
CA ALA A 277 -18.48 7.88 -4.85
C ALA A 277 -19.11 7.97 -3.44
N ILE A 278 -18.37 8.47 -2.46
CA ILE A 278 -18.87 8.67 -1.09
C ILE A 278 -19.86 9.83 -1.04
N GLU A 279 -19.52 10.98 -1.61
CA GLU A 279 -20.37 12.18 -1.62
C GLU A 279 -21.67 11.98 -2.39
N LYS A 280 -21.61 11.32 -3.56
CA LYS A 280 -22.80 11.05 -4.39
C LYS A 280 -23.65 9.90 -3.85
N GLY A 281 -23.13 9.10 -2.90
CA GLY A 281 -23.81 7.91 -2.40
C GLY A 281 -24.00 6.81 -3.45
N THR A 282 -23.20 6.80 -4.52
CA THR A 282 -23.33 5.86 -5.65
C THR A 282 -22.33 4.72 -5.58
N SER A 283 -22.46 3.72 -6.45
CA SER A 283 -21.35 2.79 -6.72
C SER A 283 -20.11 3.53 -7.22
N PHE A 284 -18.96 2.88 -7.07
CA PHE A 284 -17.69 3.39 -7.53
C PHE A 284 -17.67 3.55 -9.06
N ASN A 285 -17.13 4.67 -9.53
CA ASN A 285 -16.85 4.92 -10.94
C ASN A 285 -15.44 5.47 -11.09
N SER A 286 -14.72 5.02 -12.11
CA SER A 286 -13.39 5.54 -12.42
C SER A 286 -13.46 6.99 -12.89
N GLN A 287 -12.44 7.79 -12.56
CA GLN A 287 -12.29 9.13 -13.11
C GLN A 287 -11.65 9.06 -14.51
N THR A 288 -12.35 9.51 -15.53
CA THR A 288 -11.88 9.40 -16.92
C THR A 288 -11.36 10.70 -17.53
N GLN A 289 -11.55 11.84 -16.83
CA GLN A 289 -11.17 13.17 -17.30
C GLN A 289 -10.39 13.94 -16.23
N ASP A 290 -9.61 14.93 -16.67
CA ASP A 290 -8.88 15.89 -15.82
C ASP A 290 -7.95 15.30 -14.75
N VAL A 291 -7.42 14.10 -15.02
CA VAL A 291 -6.50 13.41 -14.11
C VAL A 291 -5.14 14.12 -14.11
N SER A 292 -4.91 14.93 -13.08
CA SER A 292 -3.75 15.84 -12.99
C SER A 292 -3.02 15.78 -11.65
N SER A 293 -3.37 14.76 -10.84
CA SER A 293 -2.88 14.64 -9.48
C SER A 293 -1.37 14.53 -9.38
N ASN A 294 -0.82 15.29 -8.45
CA ASN A 294 0.57 15.23 -8.02
C ASN A 294 0.57 15.47 -6.51
N PRO A 295 0.84 14.47 -5.66
CA PRO A 295 1.76 13.33 -5.88
C PRO A 295 1.26 12.20 -6.79
N THR A 296 2.18 11.67 -7.60
CA THR A 296 1.92 10.57 -8.55
C THR A 296 1.45 9.27 -7.88
N GLY A 297 1.77 9.07 -6.59
CA GLY A 297 1.33 7.91 -5.80
C GLY A 297 -0.17 7.88 -5.49
N MET A 298 -0.85 9.03 -5.59
CA MET A 298 -2.31 9.17 -5.39
C MET A 298 -3.07 9.29 -6.72
N ARG A 299 -2.36 9.42 -7.85
CA ARG A 299 -2.93 9.50 -9.20
C ARG A 299 -3.37 8.12 -9.73
N VAL A 300 -4.43 7.57 -9.15
CA VAL A 300 -5.03 6.29 -9.55
C VAL A 300 -6.52 6.47 -9.83
N PRO A 301 -6.91 6.81 -11.07
CA PRO A 301 -8.30 7.10 -11.41
C PRO A 301 -9.23 5.89 -11.38
N ASN A 302 -8.67 4.69 -11.51
CA ASN A 302 -9.38 3.42 -11.41
C ASN A 302 -8.66 2.52 -10.40
N PRO A 303 -8.80 2.76 -9.08
CA PRO A 303 -8.27 1.85 -8.08
C PRO A 303 -8.82 0.44 -8.34
N PRO A 304 -7.95 -0.59 -8.41
CA PRO A 304 -8.37 -1.94 -8.80
C PRO A 304 -9.56 -2.52 -8.01
N ASP A 305 -9.70 -2.13 -6.74
CA ASP A 305 -10.78 -2.55 -5.82
C ASP A 305 -11.65 -1.35 -5.37
N GLY A 306 -11.92 -0.39 -6.26
CA GLY A 306 -12.67 0.83 -5.94
C GLY A 306 -13.98 0.58 -5.18
N GLU A 307 -14.80 -0.37 -5.66
CA GLU A 307 -16.09 -0.71 -5.03
C GLU A 307 -15.92 -1.25 -3.60
N LEU A 308 -14.92 -2.12 -3.39
CA LEU A 308 -14.63 -2.67 -2.07
C LEU A 308 -14.11 -1.59 -1.10
N ILE A 309 -13.30 -0.65 -1.59
CA ILE A 309 -12.85 0.47 -0.75
C ILE A 309 -14.05 1.31 -0.32
N VAL A 310 -14.96 1.63 -1.25
CA VAL A 310 -16.20 2.36 -0.94
C VAL A 310 -17.06 1.59 0.07
N SER A 311 -17.19 0.27 -0.06
CA SER A 311 -17.95 -0.53 0.91
C SER A 311 -17.32 -0.50 2.30
N ILE A 312 -15.99 -0.60 2.41
CA ILE A 312 -15.25 -0.50 3.67
C ILE A 312 -15.45 0.88 4.32
N LEU A 313 -15.38 1.95 3.54
CA LEU A 313 -15.59 3.30 4.06
C LEU A 313 -17.02 3.45 4.61
N ARG A 314 -18.03 2.87 3.97
CA ARG A 314 -19.41 2.88 4.47
C ARG A 314 -19.58 2.01 5.72
N GLU A 315 -19.05 0.79 5.70
CA GLU A 315 -19.16 -0.18 6.80
C GLU A 315 -18.44 0.31 8.06
N SER A 316 -17.32 1.01 7.90
CA SER A 316 -16.59 1.63 9.00
C SER A 316 -17.20 2.94 9.49
N GLU A 317 -18.35 3.40 8.95
CA GLU A 317 -18.88 4.75 9.18
C GLU A 317 -17.84 5.85 8.91
N GLY A 318 -16.95 5.56 7.98
CA GLY A 318 -15.84 6.40 7.53
C GLY A 318 -16.24 7.39 6.44
N THR A 319 -15.24 8.00 5.82
CA THR A 319 -15.45 8.98 4.73
C THR A 319 -14.26 9.03 3.77
N ALA A 320 -14.40 9.78 2.68
CA ALA A 320 -13.31 10.13 1.79
C ALA A 320 -13.16 11.66 1.72
N VAL A 321 -11.92 12.15 1.70
CA VAL A 321 -11.60 13.58 1.68
C VAL A 321 -10.66 13.87 0.54
N ALA A 322 -11.04 14.79 -0.34
CA ALA A 322 -10.12 15.40 -1.29
C ALA A 322 -9.31 16.50 -0.60
N VAL A 323 -8.06 16.71 -1.01
CA VAL A 323 -7.21 17.84 -0.59
C VAL A 323 -6.50 18.44 -1.79
N SER A 324 -6.26 19.74 -1.79
CA SER A 324 -5.56 20.41 -2.90
C SER A 324 -4.04 20.24 -2.75
N LYS A 325 -3.30 20.55 -3.83
CA LYS A 325 -1.84 20.63 -3.80
C LYS A 325 -1.31 21.63 -2.78
N ASP A 326 -2.02 22.74 -2.58
CA ASP A 326 -1.64 23.78 -1.62
C ASP A 326 -1.85 23.30 -0.18
N ASP A 327 -2.94 22.59 0.10
CA ASP A 327 -3.14 21.98 1.43
C ASP A 327 -2.06 20.95 1.74
N ILE A 328 -1.69 20.12 0.75
CA ILE A 328 -0.63 19.13 0.90
C ILE A 328 0.69 19.82 1.24
N LYS A 329 1.03 20.90 0.53
CA LYS A 329 2.26 21.67 0.77
C LYS A 329 2.28 22.31 2.16
N GLU A 330 1.17 22.90 2.60
CA GLU A 330 1.05 23.43 3.96
C GLU A 330 1.20 22.31 5.01
N ALA A 331 0.55 21.18 4.78
CA ALA A 331 0.58 20.02 5.66
C ALA A 331 1.97 19.39 5.76
N GLN A 332 2.78 19.40 4.70
CA GLN A 332 4.21 19.01 4.78
C GLN A 332 4.97 19.92 5.77
N GLY A 333 4.71 21.23 5.70
CA GLY A 333 5.27 22.18 6.67
C GLY A 333 4.79 21.91 8.11
N ALA A 334 3.54 21.48 8.28
CA ALA A 334 2.98 21.12 9.58
C ALA A 334 3.64 19.87 10.18
N PHE A 335 3.80 18.79 9.39
CA PHE A 335 4.57 17.60 9.81
C PHE A 335 6.03 17.93 10.12
N GLY A 336 6.66 18.78 9.31
CA GLY A 336 8.03 19.24 9.55
C GLY A 336 8.19 19.93 10.91
N LYS A 337 7.22 20.75 11.33
CA LYS A 337 7.19 21.40 12.66
C LYS A 337 7.01 20.40 13.82
N GLN A 338 6.56 19.18 13.54
CA GLN A 338 6.49 18.05 14.48
C GLN A 338 7.76 17.17 14.43
N GLY A 339 8.74 17.50 13.59
CA GLY A 339 9.97 16.70 13.41
C GLY A 339 9.76 15.45 12.54
N ILE A 340 8.72 15.42 11.70
CA ILE A 340 8.40 14.28 10.84
C ILE A 340 8.66 14.67 9.38
N SER A 341 9.43 13.83 8.68
CA SER A 341 9.68 13.99 7.24
C SER A 341 8.60 13.25 6.46
N SER A 342 7.56 13.97 6.01
CA SER A 342 6.45 13.38 5.27
C SER A 342 6.55 13.57 3.77
N SER A 343 6.24 12.51 3.01
CA SER A 343 5.94 12.67 1.59
C SER A 343 4.68 13.51 1.38
N PRO A 344 4.42 14.00 0.16
CA PRO A 344 3.16 14.68 -0.15
C PRO A 344 1.93 13.80 0.16
N GLU A 345 2.00 12.49 -0.07
CA GLU A 345 0.91 11.56 0.28
C GLU A 345 0.72 11.45 1.79
N GLY A 346 1.81 11.34 2.56
CA GLY A 346 1.72 11.35 4.02
C GLY A 346 1.13 12.66 4.53
N ALA A 347 1.57 13.79 3.98
CA ALA A 347 1.06 15.11 4.32
C ALA A 347 -0.43 15.32 4.02
N ALA A 348 -0.96 14.69 2.96
CA ALA A 348 -2.38 14.71 2.67
C ALA A 348 -3.24 14.24 3.87
N THR A 349 -2.76 13.29 4.67
CA THR A 349 -3.47 12.84 5.88
C THR A 349 -3.62 13.93 6.94
N TRP A 350 -2.65 14.83 7.06
CA TRP A 350 -2.72 15.96 7.97
C TRP A 350 -3.67 17.04 7.44
N ALA A 351 -3.66 17.32 6.14
CA ALA A 351 -4.63 18.23 5.53
C ALA A 351 -6.08 17.73 5.72
N ALA A 352 -6.31 16.43 5.54
CA ALA A 352 -7.61 15.83 5.81
C ALA A 352 -7.98 15.89 7.30
N PHE A 353 -7.02 15.63 8.20
CA PHE A 353 -7.22 15.74 9.64
C PHE A 353 -7.73 17.15 10.03
N THR A 354 -7.07 18.21 9.55
CA THR A 354 -7.50 19.58 9.88
C THR A 354 -8.89 19.90 9.33
N ARG A 355 -9.18 19.51 8.08
CA ARG A 355 -10.52 19.69 7.49
C ARG A 355 -11.61 18.96 8.27
N LEU A 356 -11.33 17.75 8.78
CA LEU A 356 -12.29 16.94 9.53
C LEU A 356 -12.46 17.41 10.99
N ILE A 357 -11.45 18.06 11.57
CA ILE A 357 -11.58 18.79 12.84
C ILE A 357 -12.48 20.01 12.63
N ASP A 358 -12.23 20.80 11.58
CA ASP A 358 -12.96 22.04 11.32
C ASP A 358 -14.44 21.78 10.99
N SER A 359 -14.75 20.67 10.33
CA SER A 359 -16.14 20.24 10.05
C SER A 359 -16.82 19.57 11.25
N GLY A 360 -16.10 19.30 12.34
CA GLY A 360 -16.60 18.59 13.52
C GLY A 360 -16.83 17.09 13.31
N TRP A 361 -16.37 16.52 12.19
CA TRP A 361 -16.46 15.07 11.93
C TRP A 361 -15.53 14.27 12.86
N ILE A 362 -14.32 14.79 13.10
CA ILE A 362 -13.47 14.34 14.22
C ILE A 362 -13.90 15.09 15.49
N ARG A 363 -14.22 14.31 16.52
CA ARG A 363 -14.70 14.78 17.81
C ARG A 363 -13.53 14.99 18.76
N LYS A 364 -13.70 15.87 19.73
CA LYS A 364 -12.69 16.17 20.76
C LYS A 364 -12.22 14.94 21.56
N ASP A 365 -13.07 13.92 21.67
CA ASP A 365 -12.81 12.72 22.45
C ASP A 365 -12.22 11.58 21.59
N ASP A 366 -12.06 11.79 20.27
CA ASP A 366 -11.52 10.80 19.35
C ASP A 366 -10.00 10.63 19.52
N GLU A 367 -9.55 9.39 19.40
CA GLU A 367 -8.17 8.96 19.26
C GLU A 367 -7.90 8.72 17.76
N VAL A 368 -6.92 9.44 17.16
CA VAL A 368 -6.75 9.53 15.70
C VAL A 368 -5.35 9.13 15.25
N VAL A 369 -5.23 8.30 14.22
CA VAL A 369 -3.94 7.89 13.64
C VAL A 369 -3.81 8.35 12.20
N LEU A 370 -2.73 9.09 11.90
CA LEU A 370 -2.36 9.51 10.55
C LEU A 370 -1.28 8.59 9.96
N PHE A 371 -1.45 8.11 8.74
CA PHE A 371 -0.43 7.30 8.07
C PHE A 371 0.51 8.14 7.21
N ASN A 372 1.77 8.27 7.63
CA ASN A 372 2.84 8.83 6.79
C ASN A 372 3.47 7.72 5.95
N THR A 373 3.02 7.56 4.71
CA THR A 373 3.29 6.35 3.92
C THR A 373 4.66 6.31 3.25
N SER A 374 5.36 7.44 3.12
CA SER A 374 6.63 7.53 2.42
C SER A 374 7.49 8.70 2.90
N HIS A 375 8.80 8.60 2.69
CA HIS A 375 9.77 9.58 3.14
C HIS A 375 9.82 10.79 2.19
N ALA A 376 9.95 12.00 2.73
CA ALA A 376 9.97 13.22 1.90
C ALA A 376 11.12 13.24 0.88
N LEU A 377 12.28 12.67 1.26
CA LEU A 377 13.47 12.58 0.40
C LEU A 377 13.18 11.97 -0.97
N LYS A 378 12.25 11.01 -1.06
CA LYS A 378 11.88 10.35 -2.33
C LYS A 378 11.25 11.29 -3.37
N TYR A 379 10.86 12.48 -2.95
CA TYR A 379 10.20 13.50 -3.76
C TYR A 379 11.06 14.76 -3.92
N LEU A 380 12.33 14.72 -3.50
CA LEU A 380 13.29 15.75 -3.86
C LEU A 380 13.58 15.69 -5.37
N ALA A 381 13.80 16.86 -5.97
CA ALA A 381 14.19 16.95 -7.37
C ALA A 381 15.50 16.17 -7.59
N TRP A 382 15.47 15.29 -8.60
CA TRP A 382 16.62 14.48 -9.00
C TRP A 382 16.60 14.34 -10.52
N ASP A 383 17.33 15.23 -11.19
CA ASP A 383 17.24 15.36 -12.65
C ASP A 383 18.25 14.46 -13.39
N GLN A 384 19.09 13.71 -12.66
CA GLN A 384 20.22 12.94 -13.22
C GLN A 384 19.87 11.49 -13.57
N VAL A 385 18.62 11.19 -13.92
CA VAL A 385 18.19 9.82 -14.22
C VAL A 385 18.70 9.38 -15.60
N GLN A 386 19.45 8.28 -15.63
CA GLN A 386 19.92 7.66 -16.87
C GLN A 386 19.31 6.27 -17.03
N ALA A 387 18.14 6.20 -17.68
CA ALA A 387 17.46 4.96 -18.00
C ALA A 387 16.96 4.99 -19.46
N PRO A 388 16.92 3.86 -20.19
CA PRO A 388 16.39 3.81 -21.55
C PRO A 388 14.93 4.28 -21.60
N VAL A 389 14.60 5.04 -22.64
CA VAL A 389 13.23 5.51 -22.91
C VAL A 389 12.60 4.62 -23.98
N ILE A 390 11.39 4.12 -23.73
CA ILE A 390 10.63 3.24 -24.62
C ILE A 390 9.17 3.68 -24.73
N GLU A 391 8.49 3.31 -25.82
CA GLU A 391 7.03 3.45 -25.94
C GLU A 391 6.31 2.11 -25.75
N THR A 392 6.92 1.04 -26.25
CA THR A 392 6.33 -0.30 -26.34
C THR A 392 7.31 -1.41 -25.95
N TYR A 393 6.79 -2.62 -25.72
CA TYR A 393 7.61 -3.82 -25.53
C TYR A 393 8.58 -4.08 -26.70
N LYS A 394 8.17 -3.79 -27.93
CA LYS A 394 9.03 -3.95 -29.11
C LYS A 394 10.24 -3.04 -29.08
N ASP A 395 10.09 -1.81 -28.59
CA ASP A 395 11.21 -0.87 -28.47
C ASP A 395 12.22 -1.35 -27.43
N MET A 396 11.73 -1.92 -26.32
CA MET A 396 12.57 -2.53 -25.30
C MET A 396 13.43 -3.66 -25.88
N VAL A 397 12.82 -4.60 -26.62
CA VAL A 397 13.54 -5.71 -27.26
C VAL A 397 14.56 -5.20 -28.29
N ASN A 398 14.15 -4.23 -29.13
CA ASN A 398 15.01 -3.69 -30.19
C ASN A 398 16.19 -2.86 -29.67
N SER A 399 16.10 -2.34 -28.44
CA SER A 399 17.19 -1.56 -27.84
C SER A 399 18.44 -2.40 -27.50
N GLY A 400 18.37 -3.73 -27.62
CA GLY A 400 19.50 -4.64 -27.39
C GLY A 400 19.89 -4.78 -25.91
N VAL A 401 19.05 -4.29 -24.99
CA VAL A 401 19.25 -4.37 -23.53
C VAL A 401 18.77 -5.71 -22.96
N ALA A 402 18.05 -6.51 -23.75
CA ALA A 402 17.60 -7.85 -23.34
C ALA A 402 18.52 -8.94 -23.91
N THR A 403 19.57 -9.32 -23.16
CA THR A 403 20.28 -10.60 -23.33
C THR A 403 20.62 -11.21 -22.00
#